data_AF-A0A438ETD0-F1
#
_entry.id   AF-A0A438ETD0-F1
#
_cell.length_a   1.000
_cell.length_b   1.000
_cell.length_c   1.000
_cell.angle_alpha   90.00
_cell.angle_beta   90.00
_cell.angle_gamma   90.00
#
_symmetry.space_group_name_H-M   'P 1'
#
loop_
_entity.id
_entity.type
_entity.pdbx_description
1 polymer ?
#
loop_
_entity_poly.entity_id
_entity_poly.type
_entity_poly.pdbx_seq_one_letter_code
_entity_poly.pdbx_strand_id
1 'polypeptide(L)'
;MEDKAMEESMMRRIKPIEKGMKILSERSLIMDLGSFYIPDKSKSSTRGDDAYFISKHHQTIGLADGVAGWAKQGIDGGEYARQLMDNCVTTLYAEDKEIVYPQMVLEEAYSNTNVEGSSTACIITLTDEV
;
A
#
# COMPACT_ATOMS: atom_id res chain seq x y z
N MET A 1 -12.90 -29.53 17.29
CA MET A 1 -11.49 -29.07 17.11
C MET A 1 -11.42 -27.91 16.13
N GLU A 2 -12.26 -27.87 15.09
CA GLU A 2 -12.32 -26.77 14.11
C GLU A 2 -12.84 -25.45 14.68
N ASP A 3 -13.79 -25.46 15.63
CA ASP A 3 -14.34 -24.22 16.22
C ASP A 3 -13.31 -23.41 17.01
N LYS A 4 -12.42 -24.07 17.76
CA LYS A 4 -11.34 -23.39 18.52
C LYS A 4 -10.30 -22.73 17.59
N ALA A 5 -10.02 -23.36 16.44
CA ALA A 5 -9.09 -22.81 15.46
C ALA A 5 -9.68 -21.58 14.75
N MET A 6 -10.99 -21.59 14.48
CA MET A 6 -11.70 -20.44 13.93
C MET A 6 -11.79 -19.29 14.94
N GLU A 7 -12.06 -19.59 16.21
CA GLU A 7 -12.11 -18.60 17.30
C GLU A 7 -10.72 -17.99 17.59
N GLU A 8 -9.65 -18.80 17.60
CA GLU A 8 -8.28 -18.29 17.70
C GLU A 8 -7.88 -17.45 16.48
N SER A 9 -8.31 -17.83 15.27
CA SER A 9 -8.09 -17.07 14.04
C SER A 9 -8.82 -15.72 14.07
N MET A 10 -10.07 -15.70 14.55
CA MET A 10 -10.84 -14.46 14.75
C MET A 10 -10.18 -13.58 15.83
N MET A 11 -9.79 -14.15 16.96
CA MET A 11 -9.13 -13.41 18.05
C MET A 11 -7.77 -12.84 17.62
N ARG A 12 -7.01 -13.54 16.77
CA ARG A 12 -5.77 -13.01 16.16
C ARG A 12 -6.03 -11.87 15.18
N ARG A 13 -7.21 -11.78 14.58
CA ARG A 13 -7.62 -10.67 13.68
C ARG A 13 -8.22 -9.48 14.43
N ILE A 14 -8.81 -9.70 15.61
CA ILE A 14 -9.37 -8.64 16.45
C ILE A 14 -8.26 -7.88 17.21
N LYS A 15 -7.23 -8.59 17.70
CA LYS A 15 -6.09 -7.97 18.42
C LYS A 15 -5.35 -6.85 17.63
N PRO A 16 -5.05 -7.00 16.33
CA PRO A 16 -4.45 -5.94 15.51
C PRO A 16 -5.33 -4.69 15.41
N ILE A 17 -6.65 -4.85 15.37
CA ILE A 17 -7.61 -3.74 15.25
C ILE A 17 -7.63 -2.95 16.57
N GLU A 18 -7.72 -3.62 17.71
CA GLU A 18 -7.68 -2.95 19.03
C GLU A 18 -6.33 -2.30 19.31
N LYS A 19 -5.22 -2.99 19.00
CA LYS A 19 -3.85 -2.45 19.13
C LYS A 19 -3.68 -1.22 18.25
N GLY A 20 -4.10 -1.29 16.98
CA GLY A 20 -4.04 -0.18 16.03
C GLY A 20 -4.89 1.03 16.42
N MET A 21 -6.11 0.80 16.90
CA MET A 21 -6.97 1.89 17.40
C MET A 21 -6.41 2.54 18.66
N LYS A 22 -5.79 1.75 19.55
CA LYS A 22 -5.13 2.27 20.74
C LYS A 22 -3.89 3.11 20.39
N ILE A 23 -3.04 2.62 19.48
CA ILE A 23 -1.88 3.37 18.97
C ILE A 23 -2.34 4.70 18.39
N LEU A 24 -3.34 4.71 17.49
CA LEU A 24 -3.86 5.95 16.88
C LEU A 24 -4.46 6.93 17.91
N SER A 25 -5.05 6.43 19.00
CA SER A 25 -5.63 7.27 20.06
C SER A 25 -4.61 7.95 20.97
N GLU A 26 -3.37 7.44 20.99
CA GLU A 26 -2.27 7.96 21.80
C GLU A 26 -1.37 8.92 21.01
N ARG A 27 -1.55 9.03 19.67
CA ARG A 27 -0.78 9.93 18.80
C ARG A 27 -1.23 11.38 18.98
N SER A 28 -0.28 12.30 18.96
CA SER A 28 -0.55 13.75 19.01
C SER A 28 -1.01 14.32 17.66
N LEU A 29 -0.63 13.69 16.55
CA LEU A 29 -1.00 14.07 15.20
C LEU A 29 -1.41 12.83 14.39
N ILE A 30 -2.46 12.99 13.58
CA ILE A 30 -2.91 11.98 12.63
C ILE A 30 -3.16 12.63 11.26
N MET A 31 -2.90 11.87 10.19
CA MET A 31 -3.35 12.17 8.84
C MET A 31 -4.73 11.55 8.60
N ASP A 32 -5.70 12.39 8.24
CA ASP A 32 -6.94 11.90 7.64
C ASP A 32 -6.71 11.64 6.15
N LEU A 33 -6.61 10.36 5.80
CA LEU A 33 -6.21 9.91 4.47
C LEU A 33 -7.44 9.53 3.62
N GLY A 34 -7.49 10.08 2.42
CA GLY A 34 -8.47 9.76 1.39
C GLY A 34 -7.86 9.86 0.00
N SER A 35 -8.54 9.27 -0.98
CA SER A 35 -8.12 9.23 -2.38
C SER A 35 -9.32 9.37 -3.31
N PHE A 36 -9.06 9.92 -4.50
CA PHE A 36 -10.01 9.95 -5.59
C PHE A 36 -9.26 9.79 -6.90
N TYR A 37 -9.81 9.02 -7.84
CA TYR A 37 -9.11 8.64 -9.06
C TYR A 37 -10.00 8.87 -10.29
N ILE A 38 -9.48 9.59 -11.28
CA ILE A 38 -10.14 9.83 -12.57
C ILE A 38 -9.21 9.31 -13.68
N PRO A 39 -9.46 8.12 -14.25
CA PRO A 39 -8.66 7.61 -15.35
C PRO A 39 -8.94 8.36 -16.64
N ASP A 40 -7.93 8.41 -17.51
CA ASP A 40 -8.08 8.88 -18.88
C ASP A 40 -8.95 7.90 -19.68
N LYS A 41 -10.15 8.35 -20.04
CA LYS A 41 -11.15 7.55 -20.78
C LYS A 41 -10.75 7.25 -22.23
N SER A 42 -9.72 7.91 -22.75
CA SER A 42 -9.23 7.69 -24.12
C SER A 42 -8.29 6.49 -24.23
N LYS A 43 -7.77 5.97 -23.11
CA LYS A 43 -6.89 4.82 -23.08
C LYS A 43 -7.67 3.50 -23.13
N SER A 44 -7.09 2.48 -23.75
CA SER A 44 -7.65 1.12 -23.79
C SER A 44 -7.67 0.46 -22.40
N SER A 45 -6.72 0.82 -21.54
CA SER A 45 -6.70 0.47 -20.12
C SER A 45 -7.79 1.26 -19.40
N THR A 46 -8.85 0.57 -18.97
CA THR A 46 -9.94 1.15 -18.18
C THR A 46 -9.51 1.56 -16.77
N ARG A 47 -8.33 1.11 -16.32
CA ARG A 47 -7.80 1.33 -14.97
C ARG A 47 -6.78 2.47 -14.89
N GLY A 48 -6.35 3.01 -16.02
CA GLY A 48 -5.29 4.01 -16.12
C GLY A 48 -3.91 3.50 -15.69
N ASP A 49 -2.94 4.42 -15.64
CA ASP A 49 -1.51 4.10 -15.44
C ASP A 49 -1.03 4.40 -14.00
N ASP A 50 -1.82 5.12 -13.21
CA ASP A 50 -1.47 5.45 -11.83
C ASP A 50 -2.07 4.43 -10.84
N ALA A 51 -1.44 4.29 -9.69
CA ALA A 51 -1.94 3.50 -8.57
C ALA A 51 -1.59 4.17 -7.25
N TYR A 52 -2.34 3.87 -6.20
CA TYR A 52 -2.05 4.37 -4.86
C TYR A 52 -2.37 3.29 -3.82
N PHE A 53 -1.84 3.47 -2.61
CA PHE A 53 -2.32 2.75 -1.43
C PHE A 53 -2.54 3.69 -0.25
N ILE A 54 -3.45 3.34 0.64
CA ILE A 54 -3.68 4.04 1.91
C ILE A 54 -3.63 3.04 3.05
N SER A 55 -2.81 3.34 4.06
CA SER A 55 -2.71 2.58 5.29
C SER A 55 -2.96 3.51 6.49
N LYS A 56 -4.22 3.58 6.94
CA LYS A 56 -4.60 4.41 8.10
C LYS A 56 -3.95 3.91 9.40
N HIS A 57 -3.79 2.60 9.55
CA HIS A 57 -3.12 2.00 10.70
C HIS A 57 -1.69 2.55 10.85
N HIS A 58 -0.94 2.53 9.75
CA HIS A 58 0.46 2.91 9.72
C HIS A 58 0.68 4.41 9.50
N GLN A 59 -0.39 5.17 9.25
CA GLN A 59 -0.33 6.58 8.84
C GLN A 59 0.56 6.77 7.62
N THR A 60 0.37 5.90 6.61
CA THR A 60 1.21 5.85 5.40
C THR A 60 0.34 5.87 4.15
N ILE A 61 0.76 6.64 3.14
CA ILE A 61 0.16 6.70 1.81
C ILE A 61 1.26 6.57 0.76
N GLY A 62 0.95 5.93 -0.36
CA GLY A 62 1.84 5.90 -1.52
C GLY A 62 1.10 6.09 -2.82
N LEU A 63 1.82 6.63 -3.81
CA LEU A 63 1.37 6.85 -5.18
C LEU A 63 2.45 6.35 -6.13
N ALA A 64 2.03 5.74 -7.24
CA ALA A 64 2.87 5.40 -8.36
C ALA A 64 2.22 5.85 -9.68
N ASP A 65 3.04 6.36 -10.59
CA ASP A 65 2.65 6.74 -11.96
C ASP A 65 3.42 5.85 -12.93
N GLY A 66 2.69 4.94 -13.58
CA GLY A 66 3.19 3.97 -14.53
C GLY A 66 3.69 4.62 -15.83
N VAL A 67 4.87 4.22 -16.28
CA VAL A 67 5.50 4.84 -17.46
C VAL A 67 4.74 4.48 -18.75
N ALA A 68 4.04 5.46 -19.33
CA ALA A 68 3.25 5.28 -20.57
C ALA A 68 4.07 4.79 -21.79
N GLY A 69 5.40 4.94 -21.76
CA GLY A 69 6.30 4.47 -22.82
C GLY A 69 6.23 2.96 -23.08
N TRP A 70 5.87 2.16 -22.08
CA TRP A 70 5.75 0.70 -22.16
C TRP A 70 4.65 0.22 -23.13
N ALA A 71 3.65 1.05 -23.39
CA ALA A 71 2.57 0.72 -24.32
C ALA A 71 3.09 0.43 -25.75
N LYS A 72 4.23 0.99 -26.15
CA LYS A 72 4.88 0.71 -27.45
C LYS A 72 5.37 -0.74 -27.59
N GLN A 73 5.55 -1.43 -26.47
CA GLN A 73 5.97 -2.83 -26.40
C GLN A 73 4.80 -3.76 -26.00
N GLY A 74 3.58 -3.22 -25.90
CA GLY A 74 2.41 -3.97 -25.45
C GLY A 74 2.37 -4.24 -23.94
N ILE A 75 3.22 -3.56 -23.16
CA ILE A 75 3.29 -3.69 -21.70
C ILE A 75 2.42 -2.60 -21.05
N ASP A 76 1.59 -3.00 -20.07
CA ASP A 76 0.75 -2.09 -19.28
C ASP A 76 1.56 -1.50 -18.11
N GLY A 77 2.03 -0.26 -18.25
CA GLY A 77 2.74 0.45 -17.17
C GLY A 77 1.88 0.66 -15.92
N GLY A 78 0.55 0.73 -16.07
CA GLY A 78 -0.37 0.77 -14.95
C GLY A 78 -0.41 -0.53 -14.16
N GLU A 79 -0.19 -1.68 -14.81
CA GLU A 79 -0.13 -2.97 -14.11
C GLU A 79 1.08 -3.04 -13.19
N TYR A 80 2.23 -2.50 -13.64
CA TYR A 80 3.40 -2.33 -12.81
C TYR A 80 3.12 -1.43 -11.60
N ALA A 81 2.54 -0.24 -11.82
CA ALA A 81 2.22 0.68 -10.74
C ALA A 81 1.27 0.04 -9.70
N ARG A 82 0.26 -0.70 -10.14
CA ARG A 82 -0.70 -1.41 -9.27
C ARG A 82 -0.01 -2.49 -8.44
N GLN A 83 0.77 -3.37 -9.07
CA GLN A 83 1.47 -4.43 -8.34
C GLN A 83 2.47 -3.84 -7.34
N LEU A 84 3.18 -2.77 -7.71
CA LEU A 84 4.11 -2.09 -6.78
C LEU A 84 3.37 -1.56 -5.54
N MET A 85 2.22 -0.89 -5.71
CA MET A 85 1.44 -0.37 -4.57
C MET A 85 0.81 -1.49 -3.72
N ASP A 86 0.33 -2.57 -4.33
CA ASP A 86 -0.20 -3.74 -3.61
C ASP A 86 0.90 -4.43 -2.77
N ASN A 87 2.11 -4.51 -3.32
CA ASN A 87 3.28 -5.03 -2.60
C ASN A 87 3.70 -4.10 -1.46
N CYS A 88 3.63 -2.77 -1.62
CA CYS A 88 3.88 -1.83 -0.51
C CYS A 88 2.93 -2.08 0.67
N VAL A 89 1.64 -2.29 0.41
CA VAL A 89 0.67 -2.65 1.46
C VAL A 89 1.04 -3.99 2.09
N THR A 90 1.35 -5.00 1.28
CA THR A 90 1.75 -6.31 1.79
C THR A 90 2.96 -6.22 2.72
N THR A 91 4.00 -5.48 2.32
CA THR A 91 5.20 -5.24 3.14
C THR A 91 4.88 -4.54 4.47
N LEU A 92 3.97 -3.55 4.46
CA LEU A 92 3.56 -2.85 5.68
C LEU A 92 2.89 -3.77 6.70
N TYR A 93 2.11 -4.76 6.24
CA TYR A 93 1.37 -5.67 7.13
C TYR A 93 2.06 -7.02 7.37
N ALA A 94 3.17 -7.32 6.68
CA ALA A 94 3.91 -8.57 6.85
C ALA A 94 4.67 -8.63 8.18
N GLU A 95 5.10 -7.49 8.70
CA GLU A 95 5.80 -7.36 9.97
C GLU A 95 5.00 -6.41 10.87
N ASP A 96 4.93 -6.73 12.15
CA ASP A 96 4.26 -5.90 13.16
C ASP A 96 5.16 -4.67 13.48
N LYS A 97 5.42 -3.84 12.46
CA LYS A 97 6.34 -2.70 12.52
C LYS A 97 5.70 -1.54 13.25
N GLU A 98 6.31 -1.14 14.35
CA GLU A 98 5.94 0.07 15.10
C GLU A 98 6.36 1.35 14.36
N ILE A 99 7.48 1.29 13.62
CA ILE A 99 8.02 2.41 12.83
C ILE A 99 8.08 2.01 11.35
N VAL A 100 7.58 2.89 10.48
CA VAL A 100 7.61 2.71 9.03
C VAL A 100 8.80 3.46 8.44
N TYR A 101 9.65 2.75 7.70
CA TYR A 101 10.70 3.34 6.86
C TYR A 101 10.26 3.26 5.38
N PRO A 102 9.82 4.36 4.76
CA PRO A 102 9.29 4.35 3.40
C PRO A 102 10.23 3.75 2.35
N GLN A 103 11.54 4.00 2.50
CA GLN A 103 12.56 3.42 1.62
C GLN A 103 12.55 1.89 1.66
N MET A 104 12.56 1.29 2.86
CA MET A 104 12.51 -0.17 3.01
C MET A 104 11.21 -0.75 2.45
N VAL A 105 10.08 -0.06 2.65
CA VAL A 105 8.79 -0.49 2.09
C VAL A 105 8.86 -0.53 0.57
N LEU A 106 9.41 0.51 -0.05
CA LEU A 106 9.55 0.59 -1.50
C LEU A 106 10.54 -0.43 -2.05
N GLU A 107 11.68 -0.64 -1.39
CA GLU A 107 12.69 -1.62 -1.80
C GLU A 107 12.13 -3.05 -1.79
N GLU A 108 11.47 -3.45 -0.71
CA GLU A 108 10.84 -4.78 -0.62
C GLU A 108 9.69 -4.92 -1.62
N ALA A 109 8.87 -3.88 -1.78
CA ALA A 109 7.78 -3.91 -2.76
C ALA A 109 8.29 -4.03 -4.19
N TYR A 110 9.37 -3.32 -4.52
CA TYR A 110 10.06 -3.40 -5.80
C TYR A 110 10.61 -4.80 -6.05
N SER A 111 11.31 -5.39 -5.06
CA SER A 111 11.85 -6.75 -5.16
C SER A 111 10.78 -7.83 -5.37
N ASN A 112 9.55 -7.59 -4.89
CA ASN A 112 8.42 -8.51 -5.07
C ASN A 112 7.54 -8.18 -6.29
N THR A 113 7.85 -7.12 -7.04
CA THR A 113 7.13 -6.75 -8.26
C THR A 113 7.72 -7.51 -9.45
N ASN A 114 6.92 -8.41 -10.03
CA ASN A 114 7.34 -9.35 -11.07
C ASN A 114 6.73 -9.05 -12.44
N VAL A 115 5.74 -8.16 -12.53
CA VAL A 115 5.20 -7.72 -13.83
C VAL A 115 6.21 -6.82 -14.55
N GLU A 116 6.28 -6.95 -15.87
CA GLU A 116 7.13 -6.08 -16.68
C GLU A 116 6.60 -4.65 -16.67
N GLY A 117 7.51 -3.68 -16.66
CA GLY A 117 7.16 -2.26 -16.67
C GLY A 117 8.08 -1.44 -15.78
N SER A 118 7.64 -0.21 -15.52
CA SER A 118 8.24 0.68 -14.54
C SER A 118 7.25 1.78 -14.19
N SER A 119 7.48 2.42 -13.04
CA SER A 119 6.74 3.58 -12.58
C SER A 119 7.66 4.54 -11.84
N THR A 120 7.23 5.79 -11.71
CA THR A 120 7.70 6.61 -10.58
C THR A 120 6.94 6.21 -9.32
N ALA A 121 7.46 6.51 -8.12
CA ALA A 121 6.77 6.23 -6.87
C ALA A 121 7.11 7.27 -5.80
N CYS A 122 6.13 7.58 -4.95
CA CYS A 122 6.30 8.41 -3.76
C CYS A 122 5.55 7.77 -2.59
N ILE A 123 6.21 7.65 -1.43
CA ILE A 123 5.62 7.12 -0.21
C ILE A 123 5.85 8.13 0.91
N ILE A 124 4.78 8.46 1.64
CA ILE A 124 4.79 9.39 2.76
C ILE A 124 4.25 8.67 3.98
N THR A 125 4.94 8.81 5.11
CA THR A 125 4.50 8.30 6.40
C THR A 125 4.58 9.39 7.45
N LEU A 126 3.57 9.48 8.32
CA LEU A 126 3.62 10.32 9.52
C LEU A 126 4.15 9.47 10.68
N THR A 127 5.30 9.85 11.21
CA THR A 127 5.89 9.25 12.42
C THR A 127 5.54 10.07 13.65
N ASP A 128 5.62 9.46 14.84
CA ASP A 128 5.48 10.15 16.12
C ASP A 128 6.82 10.68 16.65
N GLU A 129 7.85 10.73 15.81
CA GLU A 129 9.18 11.23 16.20
C GLU A 129 9.13 12.74 16.43
N VAL A 130 9.57 13.17 17.61
CA VAL A 130 9.84 14.57 18.01
C VAL A 130 11.33 14.82 17.96
#